data_AF-Q8IUZ5-F1
#
_entry.id   AF-Q8IUZ5-F1
#
_cell.length_a   1.000
_cell.length_b   1.000
_cell.length_c   1.000
_cell.angle_alpha   90.00
_cell.angle_beta   90.00
_cell.angle_gamma   90.00
#
_symmetry.space_group_name_H-M   'P 1'
#
loop_
_entity.id
_entity.type
_entity.pdbx_description
1 polymer ?
#
loop_
_entity_poly.entity_id
_entity_poly.type
_entity_poly.pdbx_seq_one_letter_code
_entity_poly.pdbx_strand_id
1 'polypeptide(L)'
;MAADQRPKADTLALRQRLISSSCRLFFPEDPVKIVRAQGQYMYDEQGAEYIDCISNVAHVGHCHPLVVQAAHEQNQVLNTNSRYLHDNIVDYAQRLSETLPEQLCVFYFLNSGSEANDLALRLARHYTGHQDVVVLDHAYHGHLSSLIDISPYKFRNLDGQKEWVHVAPLPDTYRGPYREDHPNPAMAYANEVKRVVSSAQEKGRKIAAFFAESLPSVGGQIIPPAGYFSQVAEHIRKAGGVFVADEIQVGFGRVGKHFWAFQLQGKDFVPDIVTMGKSIGNGHPVACVAATQPVARAFEATGVEYFNTFGGSPVSCAVGLAVLNVLEKEQLQDHATSVGSFLMQLLGQQKIKHPIVGDVRGVGLFIGVDLIKDEATRTPATEEAAYLVSRLKENYVLLSTDGPGRNILKFKPPMCFSLDNARQVVAKLDAILTDMEEKVRSCETLRLQP
;
A
#
# COMPACT_ATOMS: atom_id res chain seq x y z
N MET A 1 -15.50 -30.91 -2.11
CA MET A 1 -16.18 -31.15 -0.82
C MET A 1 -15.72 -30.07 0.14
N ALA A 2 -16.60 -29.14 0.54
CA ALA A 2 -16.26 -28.27 1.67
C ALA A 2 -16.20 -29.18 2.90
N ALA A 3 -15.01 -29.36 3.50
CA ALA A 3 -14.89 -30.03 4.78
C ALA A 3 -15.86 -29.37 5.78
N ASP A 4 -16.46 -30.18 6.66
CA ASP A 4 -17.35 -29.69 7.71
C ASP A 4 -16.67 -28.53 8.46
N GLN A 5 -17.22 -27.32 8.34
CA GLN A 5 -16.51 -26.12 8.75
C GLN A 5 -16.67 -25.93 10.26
N ARG A 6 -15.55 -25.95 11.01
CA ARG A 6 -15.53 -25.63 12.45
C ARG A 6 -16.24 -24.29 12.73
N PRO A 7 -17.15 -24.18 13.70
CA PRO A 7 -17.73 -22.88 14.10
C PRO A 7 -16.66 -21.82 14.40
N LYS A 8 -17.00 -20.54 14.27
CA LYS A 8 -16.09 -19.41 14.59
C LYS A 8 -15.46 -19.53 15.98
N ALA A 9 -16.23 -19.90 17.01
CA ALA A 9 -15.73 -20.05 18.37
C ALA A 9 -14.60 -21.09 18.47
N ASP A 10 -14.79 -22.27 17.87
CA ASP A 10 -13.79 -23.34 17.86
C ASP A 10 -12.54 -22.95 17.07
N THR A 11 -12.74 -22.24 15.95
CA THR A 11 -11.63 -21.70 15.14
C THR A 11 -10.82 -20.68 15.95
N LEU A 12 -11.48 -19.80 16.69
CA LEU A 12 -10.83 -18.79 17.52
C LEU A 12 -10.07 -19.43 18.70
N ALA A 13 -10.65 -20.41 19.38
CA ALA A 13 -10.00 -21.14 20.47
C ALA A 13 -8.73 -21.88 19.99
N LEU A 14 -8.80 -22.55 18.84
CA LEU A 14 -7.63 -23.18 18.22
C LEU A 14 -6.58 -22.16 17.81
N ARG A 15 -6.99 -21.03 17.23
CA ARG A 15 -6.06 -19.95 16.86
C ARG A 15 -5.34 -19.40 18.09
N GLN A 16 -6.05 -19.09 19.17
CA GLN A 16 -5.45 -18.59 20.41
C GLN A 16 -4.42 -19.55 21.01
N ARG A 17 -4.63 -20.86 20.83
CA ARG A 17 -3.70 -21.90 21.28
C ARG A 17 -2.51 -22.12 20.34
N LEU A 18 -2.71 -22.01 19.03
CA LEU A 18 -1.77 -22.46 18.01
C LEU A 18 -1.04 -21.33 17.26
N ILE A 19 -1.57 -20.11 17.28
CA ILE A 19 -1.03 -18.95 16.57
C ILE A 19 -0.76 -17.84 17.58
N SER A 20 0.43 -17.25 17.52
CA SER A 20 0.82 -16.17 18.42
C SER A 20 -0.14 -14.98 18.34
N SER A 21 -0.42 -14.36 19.48
CA SER A 21 -1.21 -13.12 19.57
C SER A 21 -0.56 -11.93 18.86
N SER A 22 0.73 -12.03 18.52
CA SER A 22 1.42 -11.06 17.65
C SER A 22 0.87 -11.04 16.23
N CYS A 23 0.26 -12.15 15.76
CA CYS A 23 -0.50 -12.22 14.51
C CYS A 23 -1.93 -11.70 14.73
N ARG A 24 -2.05 -10.39 14.93
CA ARG A 24 -3.33 -9.72 15.23
C ARG A 24 -4.36 -9.92 14.11
N LEU A 25 -5.61 -10.15 14.51
CA LEU A 25 -6.77 -10.18 13.62
C LEU A 25 -7.32 -8.75 13.40
N PHE A 26 -7.96 -8.53 12.26
CA PHE A 26 -8.90 -7.42 12.14
C PHE A 26 -10.06 -7.64 13.12
N PHE A 27 -10.55 -6.55 13.72
CA PHE A 27 -11.64 -6.57 14.70
C PHE A 27 -11.36 -7.53 15.87
N PRO A 28 -10.31 -7.28 16.68
CA PRO A 28 -9.82 -8.24 17.67
C PRO A 28 -10.85 -8.64 18.74
N GLU A 29 -11.78 -7.75 19.09
CA GLU A 29 -12.85 -8.05 20.06
C GLU A 29 -13.87 -9.04 19.49
N ASP A 30 -14.26 -8.84 18.23
CA ASP A 30 -15.21 -9.72 17.53
C ASP A 30 -14.77 -9.97 16.07
N PRO A 31 -13.84 -10.93 15.84
CA PRO A 31 -13.29 -11.20 14.52
C PRO A 31 -14.31 -11.82 13.58
N VAL A 32 -14.23 -11.53 12.29
CA VAL A 32 -15.12 -12.12 11.27
C VAL A 32 -14.47 -13.39 10.69
N LYS A 33 -15.19 -14.52 10.70
CA LYS A 33 -14.76 -15.75 10.02
C LYS A 33 -15.25 -15.74 8.58
N ILE A 34 -14.39 -15.31 7.66
CA ILE A 34 -14.69 -15.31 6.22
C ILE A 34 -14.50 -16.71 5.64
N VAL A 35 -15.49 -17.18 4.87
CA VAL A 35 -15.51 -18.54 4.28
C VAL A 35 -15.61 -18.53 2.75
N ARG A 36 -16.02 -17.41 2.17
CA ARG A 36 -16.12 -17.20 0.72
C ARG A 36 -15.88 -15.73 0.39
N ALA A 37 -15.44 -15.44 -0.83
CA ALA A 37 -15.34 -14.08 -1.34
C ALA A 37 -15.55 -14.07 -2.87
N GLN A 38 -16.03 -12.95 -3.41
CA GLN A 38 -16.25 -12.76 -4.84
C GLN A 38 -16.27 -11.26 -5.17
N GLY A 39 -15.46 -10.83 -6.13
CA GLY A 39 -15.38 -9.41 -6.50
C GLY A 39 -14.97 -8.56 -5.30
N GLN A 40 -15.80 -7.59 -4.92
CA GLN A 40 -15.60 -6.69 -3.78
C GLN A 40 -16.29 -7.16 -2.49
N TYR A 41 -16.80 -8.40 -2.47
CA TYR A 41 -17.57 -8.95 -1.35
C TYR A 41 -16.86 -10.12 -0.67
N MET A 42 -17.01 -10.20 0.64
CA MET A 42 -16.62 -11.34 1.47
C MET A 42 -17.84 -11.84 2.25
N TYR A 43 -17.88 -13.14 2.53
CA TYR A 43 -19.01 -13.79 3.20
C TYR A 43 -18.54 -14.51 4.45
N ASP A 44 -19.24 -14.30 5.57
CA ASP A 44 -18.99 -15.04 6.80
C ASP A 44 -19.60 -16.45 6.77
N GLU A 45 -19.38 -17.23 7.83
CA GLU A 45 -19.90 -18.60 7.95
C GLU A 45 -21.44 -18.67 8.06
N GLN A 46 -22.12 -17.57 8.40
CA GLN A 46 -23.59 -17.45 8.40
C GLN A 46 -24.16 -16.99 7.04
N GLY A 47 -23.29 -16.65 6.09
CA GLY A 47 -23.66 -16.18 4.75
C GLY A 47 -23.90 -14.68 4.67
N ALA A 48 -23.59 -13.90 5.71
CA ALA A 48 -23.71 -12.46 5.66
C ALA A 48 -22.67 -11.86 4.69
N GLU A 49 -23.11 -10.95 3.84
CA GLU A 49 -22.29 -10.32 2.80
C GLU A 49 -21.68 -9.01 3.31
N TYR A 50 -20.36 -8.93 3.26
CA TYR A 50 -19.57 -7.77 3.65
C TYR A 50 -18.97 -7.08 2.44
N ILE A 51 -19.09 -5.74 2.37
CA ILE A 51 -18.37 -4.93 1.40
C ILE A 51 -16.92 -4.77 1.86
N ASP A 52 -15.96 -5.21 1.05
CA ASP A 52 -14.53 -5.08 1.34
C ASP A 52 -13.99 -3.72 0.89
N CYS A 53 -13.68 -2.85 1.86
CA CYS A 53 -12.99 -1.58 1.65
C CYS A 53 -11.52 -1.61 2.08
N ILE A 54 -11.01 -2.76 2.53
CA ILE A 54 -9.65 -2.92 3.09
C ILE A 54 -8.66 -3.45 2.04
N SER A 55 -9.07 -4.46 1.26
CA SER A 55 -8.14 -5.29 0.50
C SER A 55 -7.63 -4.64 -0.77
N ASN A 56 -6.37 -4.24 -0.73
CA ASN A 56 -5.55 -3.98 -1.91
C ASN A 56 -4.78 -5.21 -2.41
N VAL A 57 -5.01 -6.38 -1.80
CA VAL A 57 -4.35 -7.63 -2.20
C VAL A 57 -5.17 -8.32 -3.28
N ALA A 58 -6.49 -8.44 -3.09
CA ALA A 58 -7.44 -8.91 -4.08
C ALA A 58 -7.78 -7.77 -5.06
N HIS A 59 -6.76 -7.25 -5.73
CA HIS A 59 -6.81 -6.02 -6.51
C HIS A 59 -7.85 -6.04 -7.63
N VAL A 60 -7.96 -7.10 -8.44
CA VAL A 60 -8.98 -7.21 -9.50
C VAL A 60 -10.24 -7.95 -9.02
N GLY A 61 -10.47 -7.99 -7.70
CA GLY A 61 -11.58 -8.71 -7.09
C GLY A 61 -11.19 -10.08 -6.56
N HIS A 62 -11.83 -10.45 -5.45
CA HIS A 62 -11.69 -11.76 -4.83
C HIS A 62 -12.12 -12.86 -5.79
N CYS A 63 -11.28 -13.90 -5.87
CA CYS A 63 -11.55 -15.10 -6.67
C CYS A 63 -11.91 -14.80 -8.12
N HIS A 64 -11.27 -13.79 -8.73
CA HIS A 64 -11.55 -13.40 -10.11
C HIS A 64 -11.41 -14.60 -11.08
N PRO A 65 -12.45 -14.98 -11.85
CA PRO A 65 -12.47 -16.23 -12.61
C PRO A 65 -11.28 -16.41 -13.56
N LEU A 66 -10.90 -15.35 -14.29
CA LEU A 66 -9.76 -15.41 -15.23
C LEU A 66 -8.42 -15.63 -14.53
N VAL A 67 -8.24 -15.07 -13.32
CA VAL A 67 -6.99 -15.23 -12.55
C VAL A 67 -6.91 -16.64 -11.97
N VAL A 68 -8.02 -17.15 -11.43
CA VAL A 68 -8.13 -18.51 -10.90
C VAL A 68 -7.90 -19.54 -12.01
N GLN A 69 -8.50 -19.32 -13.18
CA GLN A 69 -8.33 -20.18 -14.34
C GLN A 69 -6.87 -20.23 -14.80
N ALA A 70 -6.21 -19.08 -14.96
CA ALA A 70 -4.80 -19.03 -15.37
C ALA A 70 -3.88 -19.76 -14.37
N ALA A 71 -4.12 -19.60 -13.06
CA ALA A 71 -3.39 -20.33 -12.04
C ALA A 71 -3.63 -21.85 -12.17
N HIS A 72 -4.88 -22.27 -12.36
CA HIS A 72 -5.25 -23.67 -12.46
C HIS A 72 -4.63 -24.35 -13.70
N GLU A 73 -4.82 -23.76 -14.88
CA GLU A 73 -4.33 -24.29 -16.15
C GLU A 73 -2.81 -24.41 -16.15
N GLN A 74 -2.09 -23.37 -15.71
CA GLN A 74 -0.62 -23.43 -15.65
C GLN A 74 -0.11 -24.46 -14.64
N ASN A 75 -0.80 -24.65 -13.50
CA ASN A 75 -0.45 -25.70 -12.54
C ASN A 75 -0.59 -27.12 -13.12
N GLN A 76 -1.49 -27.32 -14.08
CA GLN A 76 -1.64 -28.62 -14.77
C GLN A 76 -0.53 -28.89 -15.77
N VAL A 77 0.13 -27.84 -16.28
CA VAL A 77 1.20 -27.94 -17.27
C VAL A 77 2.58 -28.00 -16.60
N LEU A 78 2.94 -26.96 -15.84
CA LEU A 78 4.24 -26.85 -15.21
C LEU A 78 4.22 -25.83 -14.06
N ASN A 79 4.67 -26.28 -12.87
CA ASN A 79 4.96 -25.42 -11.73
C ASN A 79 6.34 -25.76 -11.15
N THR A 80 7.33 -24.92 -11.45
CA THR A 80 8.73 -25.10 -11.02
C THR A 80 9.42 -23.74 -10.89
N ASN A 81 10.69 -23.73 -10.51
CA ASN A 81 11.50 -22.52 -10.41
C ASN A 81 11.79 -21.91 -11.80
N SER A 82 12.25 -20.65 -11.82
CA SER A 82 12.49 -19.84 -13.03
C SER A 82 13.81 -20.10 -13.76
N ARG A 83 14.61 -21.11 -13.38
CA ARG A 83 15.90 -21.38 -14.04
C ARG A 83 15.77 -22.15 -15.36
N TYR A 84 14.66 -22.83 -15.58
CA TYR A 84 14.35 -23.39 -16.88
C TYR A 84 13.80 -22.29 -17.79
N LEU A 85 14.22 -22.29 -19.06
CA LEU A 85 13.67 -21.38 -20.05
C LEU A 85 12.16 -21.61 -20.18
N HIS A 86 11.37 -20.54 -20.10
CA HIS A 86 9.91 -20.59 -20.17
C HIS A 86 9.36 -19.24 -20.65
N ASP A 87 8.35 -19.24 -21.50
CA ASP A 87 7.85 -18.01 -22.14
C ASP A 87 7.17 -17.06 -21.14
N ASN A 88 6.32 -17.58 -20.24
CA ASN A 88 5.58 -16.76 -19.26
C ASN A 88 6.43 -15.71 -18.51
N ILE A 89 7.69 -16.01 -18.14
CA ILE A 89 8.51 -15.03 -17.40
C ILE A 89 8.94 -13.87 -18.28
N VAL A 90 9.24 -14.13 -19.56
CA VAL A 90 9.61 -13.13 -20.56
C VAL A 90 8.39 -12.35 -21.00
N ASP A 91 7.28 -13.03 -21.30
CA ASP A 91 6.00 -12.39 -21.65
C ASP A 91 5.53 -11.46 -20.53
N TYR A 92 5.68 -11.90 -19.27
CA TYR A 92 5.27 -11.08 -18.14
C TYR A 92 6.17 -9.86 -17.94
N ALA A 93 7.50 -10.03 -18.05
CA ALA A 93 8.43 -8.91 -18.03
C ALA A 93 8.15 -7.92 -19.17
N GLN A 94 7.85 -8.41 -20.37
CA GLN A 94 7.49 -7.58 -21.52
C GLN A 94 6.22 -6.78 -21.26
N ARG A 95 5.14 -7.43 -20.83
CA ARG A 95 3.86 -6.75 -20.51
C ARG A 95 4.01 -5.73 -19.38
N LEU A 96 4.84 -6.00 -18.37
CA LEU A 96 5.16 -5.02 -17.33
C LEU A 96 5.94 -3.83 -17.88
N SER A 97 6.91 -4.06 -18.78
CA SER A 97 7.73 -3.00 -19.38
C SER A 97 6.90 -1.99 -20.18
N GLU A 98 5.81 -2.43 -20.81
CA GLU A 98 4.88 -1.56 -21.55
C GLU A 98 4.14 -0.55 -20.65
N THR A 99 4.09 -0.79 -19.34
CA THR A 99 3.45 0.10 -18.35
C THR A 99 4.42 1.07 -17.69
N LEU A 100 5.73 0.89 -17.88
CA LEU A 100 6.80 1.61 -17.20
C LEU A 100 7.52 2.58 -18.15
N PRO A 101 8.21 3.61 -17.63
CA PRO A 101 9.24 4.32 -18.39
C PRO A 101 10.29 3.36 -18.96
N GLU A 102 10.73 3.61 -20.20
CA GLU A 102 11.67 2.75 -20.95
C GLU A 102 12.98 2.44 -20.21
N GLN A 103 13.39 3.32 -19.28
CA GLN A 103 14.61 3.16 -18.50
C GLN A 103 14.49 2.00 -17.50
N LEU A 104 13.28 1.66 -17.03
CA LEU A 104 13.02 0.60 -16.06
C LEU A 104 12.77 -0.73 -16.78
N CYS A 105 13.83 -1.28 -17.37
CA CYS A 105 13.77 -2.37 -18.34
C CYS A 105 14.34 -3.73 -17.87
N VAL A 106 14.86 -3.82 -16.64
CA VAL A 106 15.38 -5.08 -16.08
C VAL A 106 14.53 -5.53 -14.89
N PHE A 107 14.08 -6.79 -14.92
CA PHE A 107 13.11 -7.33 -13.98
C PHE A 107 13.70 -8.48 -13.15
N TYR A 108 13.46 -8.43 -11.84
CA TYR A 108 13.68 -9.53 -10.92
C TYR A 108 12.35 -9.97 -10.33
N PHE A 109 12.05 -11.28 -10.33
CA PHE A 109 10.79 -11.80 -9.79
C PHE A 109 11.00 -12.51 -8.45
N LEU A 110 10.07 -12.28 -7.52
CA LEU A 110 10.13 -12.69 -6.13
C LEU A 110 8.74 -13.13 -5.64
N ASN A 111 8.60 -13.43 -4.34
CA ASN A 111 7.34 -13.95 -3.77
C ASN A 111 6.52 -12.91 -3.02
N SER A 112 7.19 -11.87 -2.48
CA SER A 112 6.54 -10.88 -1.63
C SER A 112 7.14 -9.49 -1.78
N GLY A 113 6.36 -8.48 -1.42
CA GLY A 113 6.82 -7.09 -1.41
C GLY A 113 7.99 -6.86 -0.44
N SER A 114 8.09 -7.63 0.65
CA SER A 114 9.26 -7.53 1.55
C SER A 114 10.53 -8.06 0.89
N GLU A 115 10.45 -9.15 0.14
CA GLU A 115 11.59 -9.63 -0.67
C GLU A 115 11.97 -8.61 -1.76
N ALA A 116 10.97 -8.01 -2.43
CA ALA A 116 11.23 -7.01 -3.48
C ALA A 116 11.94 -5.78 -2.93
N ASN A 117 11.49 -5.26 -1.78
CA ASN A 117 12.14 -4.14 -1.12
C ASN A 117 13.54 -4.50 -0.58
N ASP A 118 13.74 -5.72 -0.09
CA ASP A 118 15.07 -6.20 0.34
C ASP A 118 16.05 -6.23 -0.82
N LEU A 119 15.62 -6.79 -1.95
CA LEU A 119 16.43 -6.83 -3.16
C LEU A 119 16.71 -5.42 -3.68
N ALA A 120 15.73 -4.51 -3.68
CA ALA A 120 15.93 -3.12 -4.09
C ALA A 120 16.99 -2.42 -3.21
N LEU A 121 16.98 -2.64 -1.89
CA LEU A 121 18.00 -2.15 -0.98
C LEU A 121 19.39 -2.72 -1.32
N ARG A 122 19.47 -4.02 -1.63
CA ARG A 122 20.71 -4.68 -2.04
C ARG A 122 21.24 -4.13 -3.37
N LEU A 123 20.38 -3.94 -4.37
CA LEU A 123 20.70 -3.35 -5.66
C LEU A 123 21.23 -1.92 -5.50
N ALA A 124 20.54 -1.09 -4.72
CA ALA A 124 20.94 0.30 -4.48
C ALA A 124 22.32 0.41 -3.82
N ARG A 125 22.57 -0.39 -2.77
CA ARG A 125 23.87 -0.41 -2.07
C ARG A 125 24.99 -0.89 -2.98
N HIS A 126 24.71 -1.90 -3.81
CA HIS A 126 25.74 -2.42 -4.70
C HIS A 126 26.07 -1.44 -5.83
N TYR A 127 25.06 -0.81 -6.44
CA TYR A 127 25.25 0.18 -7.49
C TYR A 127 26.03 1.42 -6.99
N THR A 128 25.73 1.90 -5.79
CA THR A 128 26.32 3.13 -5.24
C THR A 128 27.61 2.89 -4.46
N GLY A 129 27.86 1.67 -3.98
CA GLY A 129 28.92 1.39 -3.00
C GLY A 129 28.68 2.02 -1.63
N HIS A 130 27.48 2.55 -1.37
CA HIS A 130 27.10 3.23 -0.13
C HIS A 130 26.20 2.34 0.72
N GLN A 131 25.98 2.70 2.00
CA GLN A 131 25.18 1.90 2.93
C GLN A 131 23.90 2.59 3.41
N ASP A 132 23.93 3.91 3.49
CA ASP A 132 22.89 4.65 4.19
C ASP A 132 21.63 4.83 3.37
N VAL A 133 20.49 4.91 4.05
CA VAL A 133 19.18 5.03 3.41
C VAL A 133 18.45 6.22 4.00
N VAL A 134 17.88 7.05 3.13
CA VAL A 134 16.90 8.07 3.53
C VAL A 134 15.50 7.50 3.33
N VAL A 135 14.66 7.57 4.36
CA VAL A 135 13.26 7.15 4.32
C VAL A 135 12.34 8.26 4.82
N LEU A 136 11.07 8.19 4.47
CA LEU A 136 10.06 9.09 5.01
C LEU A 136 9.62 8.66 6.40
N ASP A 137 9.23 9.64 7.21
CA ASP A 137 8.60 9.37 8.49
C ASP A 137 7.33 8.52 8.29
N HIS A 138 7.08 7.61 9.25
CA HIS A 138 6.01 6.62 9.26
C HIS A 138 6.01 5.61 8.09
N ALA A 139 7.06 5.58 7.26
CA ALA A 139 7.17 4.60 6.19
C ALA A 139 7.19 3.16 6.70
N TYR A 140 6.68 2.24 5.87
CA TYR A 140 6.75 0.80 6.09
C TYR A 140 7.11 0.06 4.80
N HIS A 141 8.30 -0.55 4.78
CA HIS A 141 8.85 -1.22 3.60
C HIS A 141 8.92 -2.75 3.73
N GLY A 142 8.47 -3.34 4.83
CA GLY A 142 8.39 -4.80 4.94
C GLY A 142 8.75 -5.34 6.31
N HIS A 143 8.72 -6.68 6.41
CA HIS A 143 8.87 -7.38 7.69
C HIS A 143 10.20 -8.15 7.85
N LEU A 144 11.08 -8.16 6.85
CA LEU A 144 12.44 -8.69 7.03
C LEU A 144 13.24 -7.73 7.90
N SER A 145 14.23 -8.22 8.65
CA SER A 145 15.01 -7.41 9.59
C SER A 145 15.63 -6.16 8.94
N SER A 146 16.17 -6.31 7.73
CA SER A 146 16.70 -5.22 6.89
C SER A 146 15.64 -4.15 6.57
N LEU A 147 14.38 -4.53 6.41
CA LEU A 147 13.27 -3.62 6.14
C LEU A 147 12.65 -3.04 7.40
N ILE A 148 12.68 -3.77 8.52
CA ILE A 148 12.29 -3.24 9.82
C ILE A 148 13.20 -2.06 10.18
N ASP A 149 14.51 -2.17 9.93
CA ASP A 149 15.48 -1.11 10.20
C ASP A 149 15.20 0.18 9.41
N ILE A 150 14.62 0.09 8.20
CA ILE A 150 14.25 1.26 7.38
C ILE A 150 12.76 1.63 7.45
N SER A 151 12.01 1.07 8.40
CA SER A 151 10.58 1.36 8.57
C SER A 151 10.32 2.09 9.90
N PRO A 152 10.26 3.44 9.92
CA PRO A 152 9.99 4.20 11.15
C PRO A 152 8.70 3.81 11.86
N TYR A 153 7.71 3.31 11.11
CA TYR A 153 6.50 2.72 11.66
C TYR A 153 6.75 1.55 12.62
N LYS A 154 7.85 0.81 12.44
CA LYS A 154 8.22 -0.37 13.24
C LYS A 154 9.37 -0.08 14.20
N PHE A 155 10.52 0.36 13.71
CA PHE A 155 11.73 0.41 14.54
C PHE A 155 11.61 1.33 15.75
N ARG A 156 10.73 2.35 15.71
CA ARG A 156 10.48 3.25 16.85
C ARG A 156 9.90 2.54 18.08
N ASN A 157 9.24 1.41 17.88
CA ASN A 157 8.71 0.56 18.97
C ASN A 157 9.62 -0.66 19.25
N LEU A 158 10.84 -0.67 18.71
CA LEU A 158 11.84 -1.72 18.83
C LEU A 158 13.17 -1.08 19.26
N ASP A 159 14.27 -1.33 18.53
CA ASP A 159 15.62 -0.85 18.87
C ASP A 159 15.89 0.62 18.50
N GLY A 160 14.89 1.33 17.98
CA GLY A 160 15.05 2.69 17.49
C GLY A 160 15.75 2.79 16.14
N GLN A 161 16.09 4.03 15.77
CA GLN A 161 16.69 4.37 14.47
C GLN A 161 18.16 3.97 14.44
N LYS A 162 18.56 3.17 13.44
CA LYS A 162 19.97 2.82 13.20
C LYS A 162 20.72 4.03 12.63
N GLU A 163 22.03 4.11 12.88
CA GLU A 163 22.86 5.25 12.46
C GLU A 163 22.91 5.47 10.94
N TRP A 164 22.78 4.40 10.16
CA TRP A 164 22.77 4.42 8.70
C TRP A 164 21.38 4.71 8.10
N VAL A 165 20.36 4.89 8.94
CA VAL A 165 18.98 5.20 8.51
C VAL A 165 18.69 6.64 8.86
N HIS A 166 18.29 7.41 7.85
CA HIS A 166 18.00 8.83 7.98
C HIS A 166 16.52 9.09 7.69
N VAL A 167 15.81 9.69 8.63
CA VAL A 167 14.37 9.91 8.51
C VAL A 167 14.11 11.36 8.10
N ALA A 168 13.48 11.55 6.96
CA ALA A 168 12.96 12.83 6.50
C ALA A 168 11.47 12.98 6.88
N PRO A 169 10.96 14.20 7.11
CA PRO A 169 9.55 14.42 7.38
C PRO A 169 8.64 13.87 6.28
N LEU A 170 7.53 13.24 6.68
CA LEU A 170 6.46 12.86 5.76
C LEU A 170 5.85 14.13 5.13
N PRO A 171 5.68 14.22 3.80
CA PRO A 171 5.18 15.42 3.12
C PRO A 171 3.65 15.56 3.24
N ASP A 172 3.16 15.56 4.49
CA ASP A 172 1.76 15.71 4.85
C ASP A 172 1.39 17.20 4.85
N THR A 173 0.69 17.66 3.82
CA THR A 173 0.23 19.05 3.70
C THR A 173 -0.98 19.37 4.56
N TYR A 174 -1.48 18.43 5.35
CA TYR A 174 -2.55 18.65 6.33
C TYR A 174 -2.02 18.75 7.76
N ARG A 175 -1.17 17.84 8.23
CA ARG A 175 -0.67 17.89 9.63
C ARG A 175 0.75 18.38 9.77
N GLY A 176 1.55 18.22 8.73
CA GLY A 176 2.98 18.49 8.78
C GLY A 176 3.31 19.99 8.89
N PRO A 177 4.61 20.33 8.91
CA PRO A 177 5.08 21.70 9.10
C PRO A 177 4.77 22.63 7.92
N TYR A 178 4.65 22.10 6.70
CA TYR A 178 4.35 22.87 5.49
C TYR A 178 2.97 22.49 4.98
N ARG A 179 1.96 23.21 5.48
CA ARG A 179 0.54 22.92 5.26
C ARG A 179 0.02 23.52 3.97
N GLU A 180 -1.30 23.43 3.77
CA GLU A 180 -2.00 23.93 2.59
C GLU A 180 -1.84 25.45 2.35
N ASP A 181 -1.50 26.23 3.38
CA ASP A 181 -1.25 27.67 3.31
C ASP A 181 0.19 28.04 2.93
N HIS A 182 1.10 27.06 2.91
CA HIS A 182 2.49 27.29 2.51
C HIS A 182 2.58 27.55 1.00
N PRO A 183 3.35 28.56 0.53
CA PRO A 183 3.37 28.94 -0.89
C PRO A 183 3.97 27.87 -1.82
N ASN A 184 4.85 27.01 -1.30
CA ASN A 184 5.43 25.89 -2.06
C ASN A 184 5.81 24.72 -1.14
N PRO A 185 4.84 23.89 -0.70
CA PRO A 185 5.10 22.80 0.23
C PRO A 185 6.01 21.71 -0.38
N ALA A 186 5.93 21.47 -1.69
CA ALA A 186 6.79 20.50 -2.38
C ALA A 186 8.27 20.83 -2.23
N MET A 187 8.67 22.07 -2.52
CA MET A 187 10.05 22.52 -2.35
C MET A 187 10.48 22.51 -0.89
N ALA A 188 9.60 22.92 0.04
CA ALA A 188 9.92 22.95 1.46
C ALA A 188 10.21 21.55 2.02
N TYR A 189 9.35 20.57 1.75
CA TYR A 189 9.61 19.19 2.15
C TYR A 189 10.83 18.58 1.44
N ALA A 190 11.07 18.90 0.16
CA ALA A 190 12.25 18.40 -0.55
C ALA A 190 13.56 18.96 0.05
N ASN A 191 13.54 20.22 0.50
CA ASN A 191 14.66 20.83 1.21
C ASN A 191 14.91 20.18 2.58
N GLU A 192 13.89 19.64 3.25
CA GLU A 192 14.12 18.83 4.45
C GLU A 192 14.88 17.52 4.13
N VAL A 193 14.58 16.88 3.01
CA VAL A 193 15.37 15.73 2.53
C VAL A 193 16.81 16.14 2.24
N LYS A 194 17.01 17.29 1.56
CA LYS A 194 18.35 17.85 1.32
C LYS A 194 19.11 18.08 2.63
N ARG A 195 18.46 18.66 3.64
CA ARG A 195 19.06 18.92 4.97
C ARG A 195 19.48 17.62 5.66
N VAL A 196 18.64 16.59 5.59
CA VAL A 196 18.94 15.25 6.12
C VAL A 196 20.17 14.65 5.41
N VAL A 197 20.21 14.72 4.08
CA VAL A 197 21.34 14.25 3.27
C VAL A 197 22.63 15.00 3.62
N SER A 198 22.59 16.34 3.69
CA SER A 198 23.75 17.16 4.06
C SER A 198 24.26 16.82 5.47
N SER A 199 23.36 16.64 6.45
CA SER A 199 23.76 16.26 7.81
C SER A 199 24.42 14.88 7.86
N ALA A 200 23.99 13.92 7.03
CA ALA A 200 24.64 12.63 6.90
C ALA A 200 26.06 12.76 6.29
N GLN A 201 26.21 13.57 5.24
CA GLN A 201 27.48 13.82 4.57
C GLN A 201 28.49 14.57 5.45
N GLU A 202 28.04 15.53 6.26
CA GLU A 202 28.86 16.22 7.26
C GLU A 202 29.46 15.25 8.30
N LYS A 203 28.77 14.14 8.56
CA LYS A 203 29.24 13.04 9.42
C LYS A 203 30.08 12.00 8.66
N GLY A 204 30.48 12.30 7.42
CA GLY A 204 31.25 11.40 6.56
C GLY A 204 30.46 10.22 5.99
N ARG A 205 29.13 10.23 6.10
CA ARG A 205 28.27 9.14 5.63
C ARG A 205 27.82 9.37 4.19
N LYS A 206 27.52 8.28 3.47
CA LYS A 206 27.16 8.32 2.05
C LYS A 206 25.85 7.60 1.80
N ILE A 207 24.98 8.21 0.99
CA ILE A 207 23.60 7.76 0.76
C ILE A 207 23.57 6.76 -0.40
N ALA A 208 23.04 5.56 -0.14
CA ALA A 208 22.76 4.55 -1.15
C ALA A 208 21.40 4.78 -1.82
N ALA A 209 20.36 5.05 -1.02
CA ALA A 209 19.00 5.16 -1.55
C ALA A 209 18.15 6.18 -0.80
N PHE A 210 17.21 6.78 -1.53
CA PHE A 210 15.95 7.24 -0.96
C PHE A 210 14.88 6.18 -1.23
N PHE A 211 14.23 5.72 -0.17
CA PHE A 211 13.21 4.67 -0.23
C PHE A 211 11.87 5.26 0.23
N ALA A 212 10.86 5.24 -0.65
CA ALA A 212 9.55 5.80 -0.32
C ALA A 212 8.40 5.05 -0.99
N GLU A 213 7.31 4.86 -0.24
CA GLU A 213 5.99 4.56 -0.80
C GLU A 213 5.59 5.73 -1.70
N SER A 214 5.20 5.46 -2.96
CA SER A 214 4.80 6.54 -3.88
C SER A 214 3.63 7.36 -3.34
N LEU A 215 2.72 6.71 -2.61
CA LEU A 215 1.72 7.35 -1.76
C LEU A 215 1.78 6.67 -0.37
N PRO A 216 2.39 7.31 0.65
CA PRO A 216 2.54 6.72 1.98
C PRO A 216 1.19 6.31 2.57
N SER A 217 1.00 5.00 2.74
CA SER A 217 -0.26 4.50 3.28
C SER A 217 -0.27 4.52 4.78
N VAL A 218 0.70 3.84 5.41
CA VAL A 218 0.68 3.67 6.86
C VAL A 218 0.78 5.02 7.57
N GLY A 219 1.42 6.00 6.92
CA GLY A 219 1.45 7.40 7.33
C GLY A 219 0.12 8.15 7.22
N GLY A 220 -0.91 7.61 6.56
CA GLY A 220 -2.25 8.22 6.50
C GLY A 220 -2.78 8.58 5.12
N GLN A 221 -2.55 7.73 4.12
CA GLN A 221 -2.93 7.92 2.71
C GLN A 221 -2.43 9.28 2.16
N ILE A 222 -1.17 9.59 2.41
CA ILE A 222 -0.58 10.87 2.04
C ILE A 222 -0.40 10.95 0.53
N ILE A 223 -0.78 12.08 -0.03
CA ILE A 223 -0.52 12.44 -1.43
C ILE A 223 0.61 13.47 -1.42
N PRO A 224 1.86 13.08 -1.73
CA PRO A 224 2.96 14.03 -1.80
C PRO A 224 2.63 15.14 -2.81
N PRO A 225 2.90 16.42 -2.49
CA PRO A 225 2.59 17.52 -3.40
C PRO A 225 3.36 17.37 -4.72
N ALA A 226 2.75 17.80 -5.82
CA ALA A 226 3.31 17.59 -7.16
C ALA A 226 4.72 18.18 -7.29
N GLY A 227 5.64 17.41 -7.90
CA GLY A 227 7.04 17.78 -8.08
C GLY A 227 7.94 17.52 -6.88
N TYR A 228 7.39 17.11 -5.73
CA TYR A 228 8.18 16.75 -4.53
C TYR A 228 9.22 15.68 -4.84
N PHE A 229 8.82 14.55 -5.44
CA PHE A 229 9.79 13.47 -5.69
C PHE A 229 10.81 13.83 -6.77
N SER A 230 10.47 14.68 -7.73
CA SER A 230 11.44 15.18 -8.72
C SER A 230 12.56 15.97 -8.04
N GLN A 231 12.22 16.85 -7.09
CA GLN A 231 13.21 17.61 -6.31
C GLN A 231 14.02 16.69 -5.38
N VAL A 232 13.37 15.74 -4.72
CA VAL A 232 14.05 14.75 -3.86
C VAL A 232 15.04 13.90 -4.68
N ALA A 233 14.63 13.37 -5.83
CA ALA A 233 15.49 12.57 -6.69
C ALA A 233 16.70 13.36 -7.16
N GLU A 234 16.56 14.65 -7.47
CA GLU A 234 17.69 15.52 -7.80
C GLU A 234 18.70 15.59 -6.64
N HIS A 235 18.23 15.82 -5.41
CA HIS A 235 19.12 15.88 -4.23
C HIS A 235 19.81 14.55 -3.95
N ILE A 236 19.08 13.44 -4.07
CA ILE A 236 19.59 12.09 -3.79
C ILE A 236 20.62 11.67 -4.83
N ARG A 237 20.35 11.90 -6.13
CA ARG A 237 21.28 11.60 -7.21
C ARG A 237 22.53 12.47 -7.13
N LYS A 238 22.40 13.76 -6.78
CA LYS A 238 23.55 14.64 -6.50
C LYS A 238 24.42 14.13 -5.35
N ALA A 239 23.84 13.44 -4.38
CA ALA A 239 24.56 12.81 -3.27
C ALA A 239 25.14 11.42 -3.62
N GLY A 240 24.93 10.93 -4.84
CA GLY A 240 25.39 9.62 -5.31
C GLY A 240 24.46 8.46 -4.94
N GLY A 241 23.24 8.74 -4.49
CA GLY A 241 22.21 7.74 -4.19
C GLY A 241 21.25 7.50 -5.36
N VAL A 242 20.38 6.50 -5.20
CA VAL A 242 19.29 6.19 -6.15
C VAL A 242 17.91 6.40 -5.53
N PHE A 243 16.89 6.62 -6.35
CA PHE A 243 15.50 6.72 -5.92
C PHE A 243 14.79 5.37 -6.10
N VAL A 244 14.23 4.84 -5.01
CA VAL A 244 13.40 3.62 -4.99
C VAL A 244 11.95 4.00 -4.74
N ALA A 245 11.08 3.73 -5.73
CA ALA A 245 9.64 3.89 -5.61
C ALA A 245 8.98 2.57 -5.20
N ASP A 246 8.42 2.54 -4.00
CA ASP A 246 7.62 1.43 -3.49
C ASP A 246 6.17 1.57 -3.99
N GLU A 247 5.87 0.84 -5.06
CA GLU A 247 4.56 0.75 -5.72
C GLU A 247 3.76 -0.47 -5.25
N ILE A 248 4.27 -1.23 -4.26
CA ILE A 248 3.68 -2.50 -3.80
C ILE A 248 2.22 -2.32 -3.42
N GLN A 249 1.85 -1.14 -2.93
CA GLN A 249 0.51 -0.84 -2.49
C GLN A 249 -0.36 -0.12 -3.53
N VAL A 250 0.25 0.72 -4.37
CA VAL A 250 -0.47 1.76 -5.13
C VAL A 250 -0.30 1.65 -6.64
N GLY A 251 0.47 0.68 -7.12
CA GLY A 251 0.59 0.38 -8.55
C GLY A 251 -0.65 -0.29 -9.14
N PHE A 252 -0.49 -0.80 -10.37
CA PHE A 252 -1.52 -1.54 -11.10
C PHE A 252 -2.82 -0.76 -11.35
N GLY A 253 -2.71 0.54 -11.66
CA GLY A 253 -3.84 1.38 -12.04
C GLY A 253 -4.73 1.84 -10.88
N ARG A 254 -4.36 1.52 -9.62
CA ARG A 254 -5.11 1.88 -8.40
C ARG A 254 -5.45 3.37 -8.31
N VAL A 255 -4.52 4.22 -8.72
CA VAL A 255 -4.67 5.69 -8.69
C VAL A 255 -5.50 6.22 -9.88
N GLY A 256 -5.92 5.35 -10.79
CA GLY A 256 -6.75 5.68 -11.93
C GLY A 256 -5.96 6.36 -13.05
N LYS A 257 -5.61 7.64 -12.91
CA LYS A 257 -4.98 8.43 -13.99
C LYS A 257 -3.70 7.83 -14.57
N HIS A 258 -3.00 7.02 -13.78
CA HIS A 258 -1.75 6.36 -14.15
C HIS A 258 -1.72 4.92 -13.66
N PHE A 259 -0.90 4.10 -14.32
CA PHE A 259 -0.71 2.72 -13.92
C PHE A 259 0.14 2.62 -12.65
N TRP A 260 1.13 3.50 -12.50
CA TRP A 260 1.98 3.62 -11.32
C TRP A 260 1.78 4.97 -10.63
N ALA A 261 1.72 4.97 -9.30
CA ALA A 261 1.43 6.18 -8.55
C ALA A 261 2.56 7.23 -8.63
N PHE A 262 3.82 6.82 -8.80
CA PHE A 262 4.94 7.74 -8.97
C PHE A 262 4.75 8.66 -10.19
N GLN A 263 3.99 8.23 -11.21
CA GLN A 263 3.72 9.02 -12.41
C GLN A 263 2.88 10.28 -12.12
N LEU A 264 2.19 10.33 -10.96
CA LEU A 264 1.50 11.54 -10.48
C LEU A 264 2.46 12.72 -10.22
N GLN A 265 3.77 12.47 -10.11
CA GLN A 265 4.79 13.52 -9.93
C GLN A 265 5.22 14.20 -11.23
N GLY A 266 4.68 13.75 -12.37
CA GLY A 266 4.94 14.31 -13.68
C GLY A 266 5.54 13.29 -14.65
N LYS A 267 5.29 13.50 -15.93
CA LYS A 267 5.71 12.60 -17.03
C LYS A 267 7.22 12.34 -17.10
N ASP A 268 8.03 13.30 -16.65
CA ASP A 268 9.49 13.24 -16.73
C ASP A 268 10.11 12.64 -15.45
N PHE A 269 9.29 12.30 -14.44
CA PHE A 269 9.77 11.67 -13.22
C PHE A 269 9.92 10.16 -13.41
N VAL A 270 11.17 9.68 -13.36
CA VAL A 270 11.52 8.26 -13.48
C VAL A 270 12.35 7.84 -12.27
N PRO A 271 11.86 6.91 -11.41
CA PRO A 271 12.66 6.26 -10.37
C PRO A 271 13.81 5.43 -10.95
N ASP A 272 14.81 5.12 -10.14
CA ASP A 272 15.92 4.25 -10.54
C ASP A 272 15.57 2.76 -10.32
N ILE A 273 14.69 2.49 -9.35
CA ILE A 273 14.15 1.17 -9.00
C ILE A 273 12.67 1.32 -8.64
N VAL A 274 11.82 0.41 -9.09
CA VAL A 274 10.41 0.29 -8.70
C VAL A 274 10.16 -1.10 -8.12
N THR A 275 9.51 -1.17 -6.96
CA THR A 275 9.14 -2.43 -6.32
C THR A 275 7.63 -2.67 -6.38
N MET A 276 7.26 -3.93 -6.64
CA MET A 276 5.90 -4.34 -6.92
C MET A 276 5.54 -5.57 -6.10
N GLY A 277 4.29 -5.67 -5.68
CA GLY A 277 3.77 -6.75 -4.83
C GLY A 277 2.25 -6.63 -4.74
N LYS A 278 1.66 -7.28 -3.73
CA LYS A 278 0.21 -7.26 -3.43
C LYS A 278 -0.67 -7.41 -4.68
N SER A 279 -1.08 -6.30 -5.30
CA SER A 279 -1.89 -6.24 -6.51
C SER A 279 -1.38 -7.09 -7.67
N ILE A 280 -0.07 -7.23 -7.78
CA ILE A 280 0.61 -7.97 -8.85
C ILE A 280 0.10 -9.42 -9.04
N GLY A 281 -0.33 -10.08 -7.97
CA GLY A 281 -0.79 -11.47 -7.99
C GLY A 281 -2.25 -11.67 -7.65
N ASN A 282 -3.02 -10.59 -7.41
CA ASN A 282 -4.40 -10.67 -6.92
C ASN A 282 -4.60 -11.66 -5.75
N GLY A 283 -3.65 -11.69 -4.80
CA GLY A 283 -3.64 -12.63 -3.67
C GLY A 283 -2.72 -13.85 -3.82
N HIS A 284 -2.24 -14.16 -5.02
CA HIS A 284 -1.17 -15.14 -5.23
C HIS A 284 0.20 -14.56 -4.83
N PRO A 285 1.09 -15.33 -4.17
CA PRO A 285 2.45 -14.89 -3.87
C PRO A 285 3.29 -14.64 -5.14
N VAL A 286 3.47 -13.36 -5.46
CA VAL A 286 4.38 -12.88 -6.49
C VAL A 286 4.74 -11.43 -6.19
N ALA A 287 5.95 -11.05 -6.57
CA ALA A 287 6.48 -9.70 -6.48
C ALA A 287 7.51 -9.48 -7.59
N CYS A 288 7.84 -8.21 -7.84
CA CYS A 288 8.79 -7.84 -8.88
C CYS A 288 9.59 -6.60 -8.47
N VAL A 289 10.84 -6.54 -8.92
CA VAL A 289 11.64 -5.32 -8.94
C VAL A 289 11.93 -4.99 -10.39
N ALA A 290 11.55 -3.79 -10.84
CA ALA A 290 12.02 -3.21 -12.09
C ALA A 290 13.14 -2.22 -11.78
N ALA A 291 14.26 -2.32 -12.48
CA ALA A 291 15.42 -1.46 -12.26
C ALA A 291 15.97 -0.94 -13.59
N THR A 292 16.69 0.17 -13.50
CA THR A 292 17.46 0.67 -14.65
C THR A 292 18.61 -0.25 -15.00
N GLN A 293 18.99 -0.27 -16.28
CA GLN A 293 20.09 -1.10 -16.76
C GLN A 293 21.42 -0.86 -16.02
N PRO A 294 21.83 0.39 -15.68
CA PRO A 294 23.03 0.63 -14.87
C PRO A 294 22.98 -0.02 -13.48
N VAL A 295 21.83 0.07 -12.79
CA VAL A 295 21.64 -0.55 -11.47
C VAL A 295 21.75 -2.06 -11.57
N ALA A 296 21.07 -2.66 -12.55
CA ALA A 296 21.11 -4.11 -12.76
C ALA A 296 22.49 -4.63 -13.16
N ARG A 297 23.20 -3.93 -14.06
CA ARG A 297 24.56 -4.31 -14.49
C ARG A 297 25.58 -4.24 -13.37
N ALA A 298 25.47 -3.26 -12.48
CA ALA A 298 26.33 -3.21 -11.30
C ALA A 298 26.14 -4.48 -10.46
N PHE A 299 24.89 -4.89 -10.23
CA PHE A 299 24.61 -6.10 -9.47
C PHE A 299 25.10 -7.38 -10.15
N GLU A 300 24.91 -7.50 -11.46
CA GLU A 300 25.45 -8.59 -12.29
C GLU A 300 26.98 -8.69 -12.17
N ALA A 301 27.68 -7.56 -12.15
CA ALA A 301 29.14 -7.50 -12.06
C ALA A 301 29.72 -8.07 -10.75
N THR A 302 28.89 -8.35 -9.73
CA THR A 302 29.32 -9.12 -8.56
C THR A 302 29.69 -10.56 -8.88
N GLY A 303 29.16 -11.11 -9.97
CA GLY A 303 29.25 -12.54 -10.29
C GLY A 303 28.46 -13.44 -9.33
N VAL A 304 27.72 -12.87 -8.37
CA VAL A 304 26.90 -13.63 -7.43
C VAL A 304 25.53 -13.86 -8.03
N GLU A 305 25.20 -15.13 -8.29
CA GLU A 305 23.88 -15.54 -8.77
C GLU A 305 22.79 -15.05 -7.82
N TYR A 306 21.75 -14.40 -8.38
CA TYR A 306 20.50 -14.19 -7.67
C TYR A 306 19.52 -15.30 -8.05
N PHE A 307 19.00 -16.00 -7.04
CA PHE A 307 18.03 -17.06 -7.22
C PHE A 307 16.94 -16.96 -6.15
N ASN A 308 15.70 -17.17 -6.57
CA ASN A 308 14.54 -17.32 -5.70
C ASN A 308 13.78 -18.57 -6.13
N THR A 309 13.60 -19.54 -5.22
CA THR A 309 12.99 -20.84 -5.51
C THR A 309 11.63 -20.74 -6.19
N PHE A 310 10.81 -19.76 -5.78
CA PHE A 310 9.44 -19.56 -6.29
C PHE A 310 9.28 -18.28 -7.11
N GLY A 311 10.27 -17.38 -7.03
CA GLY A 311 10.28 -16.11 -7.75
C GLY A 311 10.30 -16.31 -9.27
N GLY A 312 9.24 -15.82 -9.93
CA GLY A 312 9.09 -15.94 -11.37
C GLY A 312 8.71 -17.34 -11.86
N SER A 313 8.10 -18.18 -11.01
CA SER A 313 7.58 -19.48 -11.45
C SER A 313 6.59 -19.32 -12.62
N PRO A 314 6.47 -20.32 -13.52
CA PRO A 314 5.51 -20.26 -14.62
C PRO A 314 4.08 -19.93 -14.16
N VAL A 315 3.66 -20.48 -13.02
CA VAL A 315 2.34 -20.22 -12.39
C VAL A 315 2.22 -18.78 -11.91
N SER A 316 3.20 -18.27 -11.16
CA SER A 316 3.19 -16.88 -10.69
C SER A 316 3.16 -15.88 -11.85
N CYS A 317 3.90 -16.15 -12.92
CA CYS A 317 3.89 -15.32 -14.13
C CYS A 317 2.55 -15.42 -14.89
N ALA A 318 1.96 -16.61 -15.02
CA ALA A 318 0.63 -16.77 -15.62
C ALA A 318 -0.46 -16.01 -14.84
N VAL A 319 -0.40 -16.04 -13.50
CA VAL A 319 -1.28 -15.24 -12.64
C VAL A 319 -1.08 -13.75 -12.88
N GLY A 320 0.17 -13.29 -12.88
CA GLY A 320 0.50 -11.88 -13.14
C GLY A 320 0.01 -11.39 -14.51
N LEU A 321 0.18 -12.20 -15.56
CA LEU A 321 -0.35 -11.94 -16.89
C LEU A 321 -1.88 -11.86 -16.90
N ALA A 322 -2.56 -12.78 -16.21
CA ALA A 322 -4.01 -12.76 -16.08
C ALA A 322 -4.51 -11.50 -15.36
N VAL A 323 -3.80 -11.03 -14.33
CA VAL A 323 -4.12 -9.75 -13.67
C VAL A 323 -4.03 -8.58 -14.65
N LEU A 324 -2.96 -8.49 -15.46
CA LEU A 324 -2.82 -7.44 -16.47
C LEU A 324 -3.95 -7.50 -17.52
N ASN A 325 -4.30 -8.71 -17.98
CA ASN A 325 -5.41 -8.90 -18.93
C ASN A 325 -6.76 -8.45 -18.36
N VAL A 326 -7.02 -8.72 -17.08
CA VAL A 326 -8.26 -8.29 -16.42
C VAL A 326 -8.30 -6.77 -16.28
N LEU A 327 -7.21 -6.14 -15.84
CA LEU A 327 -7.11 -4.68 -15.72
C LEU A 327 -7.44 -3.97 -17.03
N GLU A 328 -6.93 -4.49 -18.14
CA GLU A 328 -7.16 -3.96 -19.49
C GLU A 328 -8.58 -4.24 -19.99
N LYS A 329 -8.99 -5.52 -20.00
CA LYS A 329 -10.28 -5.96 -20.56
C LYS A 329 -11.48 -5.32 -19.85
N GLU A 330 -11.39 -5.18 -18.53
CA GLU A 330 -12.46 -4.62 -17.71
C GLU A 330 -12.28 -3.12 -17.44
N GLN A 331 -11.27 -2.49 -18.07
CA GLN A 331 -10.99 -1.06 -17.96
C GLN A 331 -10.91 -0.58 -16.50
N LEU A 332 -10.32 -1.42 -15.63
CA LEU A 332 -10.37 -1.21 -14.18
C LEU A 332 -9.61 0.05 -13.74
N GLN A 333 -8.62 0.49 -14.52
CA GLN A 333 -7.92 1.74 -14.29
C GLN A 333 -8.83 2.97 -14.50
N ASP A 334 -9.57 3.02 -15.61
CA ASP A 334 -10.55 4.10 -15.87
C ASP A 334 -11.70 4.04 -14.86
N HIS A 335 -12.15 2.83 -14.52
CA HIS A 335 -13.14 2.60 -13.48
C HIS A 335 -12.68 3.13 -12.12
N ALA A 336 -11.41 2.93 -11.74
CA ALA A 336 -10.85 3.49 -10.51
C ALA A 336 -10.81 5.02 -10.52
N THR A 337 -10.59 5.66 -11.67
CA THR A 337 -10.76 7.11 -11.81
C THR A 337 -12.21 7.52 -11.55
N SER A 338 -13.16 6.88 -12.24
CA SER A 338 -14.59 7.21 -12.17
C SER A 338 -15.16 7.02 -10.76
N VAL A 339 -15.02 5.81 -10.20
CA VAL A 339 -15.55 5.49 -8.86
C VAL A 339 -14.78 6.19 -7.76
N GLY A 340 -13.46 6.32 -7.90
CA GLY A 340 -12.62 7.07 -6.97
C GLY A 340 -13.04 8.54 -6.85
N SER A 341 -13.24 9.22 -7.97
CA SER A 341 -13.74 10.60 -8.00
C SER A 341 -15.13 10.73 -7.39
N PHE A 342 -16.04 9.78 -7.68
CA PHE A 342 -17.37 9.78 -7.09
C PHE A 342 -17.35 9.54 -5.57
N LEU A 343 -16.52 8.61 -5.09
CA LEU A 343 -16.35 8.34 -3.66
C LEU A 343 -15.73 9.56 -2.95
N MET A 344 -14.73 10.20 -3.53
CA MET A 344 -14.16 11.46 -3.01
C MET A 344 -15.21 12.57 -2.90
N GLN A 345 -16.10 12.71 -3.89
CA GLN A 345 -17.21 13.68 -3.84
C GLN A 345 -18.16 13.39 -2.67
N LEU A 346 -18.59 12.14 -2.52
CA LEU A 346 -19.47 11.74 -1.42
C LEU A 346 -18.82 11.98 -0.05
N LEU A 347 -17.55 11.63 0.12
CA LEU A 347 -16.79 11.87 1.35
C LEU A 347 -16.56 13.37 1.60
N GLY A 348 -16.38 14.18 0.55
CA GLY A 348 -16.31 15.64 0.65
C GLY A 348 -17.61 16.25 1.20
N GLN A 349 -18.76 15.68 0.88
CA GLN A 349 -20.04 16.09 1.48
C GLN A 349 -20.10 15.73 2.98
N GLN A 350 -19.53 14.58 3.37
CA GLN A 350 -19.41 14.18 4.77
C GLN A 350 -18.51 15.13 5.55
N LYS A 351 -17.41 15.61 4.95
CA LYS A 351 -16.55 16.65 5.54
C LYS A 351 -17.31 17.93 5.89
N ILE A 352 -18.26 18.35 5.05
CA ILE A 352 -19.08 19.54 5.30
C ILE A 352 -20.08 19.30 6.44
N LYS A 353 -20.65 18.10 6.52
CA LYS A 353 -21.71 17.75 7.47
C LYS A 353 -21.18 17.43 8.87
N HIS A 354 -20.02 16.78 8.95
CA HIS A 354 -19.50 16.18 10.17
C HIS A 354 -18.18 16.84 10.61
N PRO A 355 -18.17 17.67 11.66
CA PRO A 355 -16.96 18.38 12.13
C PRO A 355 -15.80 17.46 12.52
N ILE A 356 -16.08 16.19 12.84
CA ILE A 356 -15.04 15.20 13.12
C ILE A 356 -14.20 14.84 11.89
N VAL A 357 -14.70 15.10 10.67
CA VAL A 357 -13.96 14.85 9.43
C VAL A 357 -13.08 16.06 9.11
N GLY A 358 -11.81 15.99 9.50
CA GLY A 358 -10.86 17.07 9.31
C GLY A 358 -10.34 17.19 7.88
N ASP A 359 -10.09 16.05 7.24
CA ASP A 359 -9.60 16.01 5.88
C ASP A 359 -10.07 14.79 5.09
N VAL A 360 -10.20 14.95 3.78
CA VAL A 360 -10.49 13.89 2.82
C VAL A 360 -9.50 14.03 1.69
N ARG A 361 -8.64 13.02 1.53
CA ARG A 361 -7.53 13.03 0.57
C ARG A 361 -7.44 11.70 -0.15
N GLY A 362 -6.99 11.72 -1.39
CA GLY A 362 -6.87 10.50 -2.17
C GLY A 362 -6.85 10.75 -3.67
N VAL A 363 -6.63 9.65 -4.40
CA VAL A 363 -6.64 9.61 -5.86
C VAL A 363 -7.00 8.20 -6.30
N GLY A 364 -7.88 8.09 -7.31
CA GLY A 364 -8.48 6.81 -7.69
C GLY A 364 -9.12 6.11 -6.50
N LEU A 365 -8.86 4.80 -6.34
CA LEU A 365 -9.36 4.00 -5.22
C LEU A 365 -8.32 3.85 -4.09
N PHE A 366 -7.56 4.92 -3.82
CA PHE A 366 -6.67 5.07 -2.66
C PHE A 366 -7.07 6.35 -1.92
N ILE A 367 -7.88 6.22 -0.87
CA ILE A 367 -8.49 7.37 -0.19
C ILE A 367 -8.33 7.23 1.34
N GLY A 368 -8.03 8.35 2.00
CA GLY A 368 -7.98 8.53 3.44
C GLY A 368 -8.95 9.60 3.92
N VAL A 369 -9.63 9.33 5.04
CA VAL A 369 -10.48 10.29 5.75
C VAL A 369 -9.89 10.51 7.14
N ASP A 370 -9.31 11.68 7.39
CA ASP A 370 -8.64 12.04 8.63
C ASP A 370 -9.64 12.54 9.66
N LEU A 371 -9.85 11.77 10.73
CA LEU A 371 -10.78 12.12 11.78
C LEU A 371 -10.08 12.90 12.91
N ILE A 372 -10.64 14.03 13.30
CA ILE A 372 -10.07 14.96 14.28
C ILE A 372 -11.06 15.29 15.40
N LYS A 373 -10.53 15.57 16.59
CA LYS A 373 -11.35 16.03 17.73
C LYS A 373 -11.62 17.53 17.70
N ASP A 374 -10.73 18.28 17.08
CA ASP A 374 -10.75 19.75 17.07
C ASP A 374 -10.04 20.27 15.82
N GLU A 375 -10.66 21.23 15.13
CA GLU A 375 -10.19 21.77 13.85
C GLU A 375 -8.89 22.57 13.96
N ALA A 376 -8.74 23.34 15.05
CA ALA A 376 -7.59 24.22 15.25
C ALA A 376 -6.30 23.43 15.54
N THR A 377 -6.40 22.45 16.44
CA THR A 377 -5.29 21.57 16.83
C THR A 377 -5.10 20.39 15.89
N ARG A 378 -6.15 20.05 15.11
CA ARG A 378 -6.26 18.85 14.29
C ARG A 378 -6.06 17.57 15.12
N THR A 379 -6.25 17.56 16.44
CA THR A 379 -5.91 16.39 17.28
C THR A 379 -6.57 15.08 16.77
N PRO A 380 -5.84 13.95 16.61
CA PRO A 380 -6.41 12.68 16.13
C PRO A 380 -7.62 12.17 16.95
N ALA A 381 -8.70 11.80 16.27
CA ALA A 381 -9.88 11.17 16.88
C ALA A 381 -9.77 9.63 16.91
N THR A 382 -8.79 9.12 17.68
CA THR A 382 -8.43 7.69 17.68
C THR A 382 -9.56 6.77 18.15
N GLU A 383 -10.25 7.14 19.23
CA GLU A 383 -11.30 6.30 19.84
C GLU A 383 -12.56 6.31 18.99
N GLU A 384 -12.90 7.47 18.44
CA GLU A 384 -14.03 7.69 17.56
C GLU A 384 -13.83 6.93 16.24
N ALA A 385 -12.61 6.93 15.69
CA ALA A 385 -12.28 6.14 14.50
C ALA A 385 -12.40 4.62 14.75
N ALA A 386 -11.97 4.14 15.92
CA ALA A 386 -12.11 2.74 16.30
C ALA A 386 -13.59 2.35 16.48
N TYR A 387 -14.38 3.19 17.15
CA TYR A 387 -15.83 3.04 17.27
C TYR A 387 -16.50 2.96 15.90
N LEU A 388 -16.19 3.92 15.02
CA LEU A 388 -16.75 3.98 13.67
C LEU A 388 -16.44 2.74 12.84
N VAL A 389 -15.21 2.24 12.87
CA VAL A 389 -14.82 1.01 12.18
C VAL A 389 -15.58 -0.21 12.74
N SER A 390 -15.79 -0.29 14.06
CA SER A 390 -16.60 -1.37 14.66
C SER A 390 -18.05 -1.31 14.19
N ARG A 391 -18.68 -0.12 14.23
CA ARG A 391 -20.07 0.06 13.79
C ARG A 391 -20.24 -0.19 12.28
N LEU A 392 -19.24 0.16 11.46
CA LEU A 392 -19.25 -0.18 10.03
C LEU A 392 -19.23 -1.69 9.81
N LYS A 393 -18.43 -2.44 10.59
CA LYS A 393 -18.39 -3.91 10.57
C LYS A 393 -19.75 -4.51 10.92
N GLU A 394 -20.41 -4.01 11.98
CA GLU A 394 -21.78 -4.42 12.36
C GLU A 394 -22.79 -4.14 11.23
N ASN A 395 -22.54 -3.11 10.43
CA ASN A 395 -23.31 -2.77 9.24
C ASN A 395 -22.74 -3.39 7.97
N TYR A 396 -21.98 -4.48 8.07
CA TYR A 396 -21.46 -5.28 6.96
C TYR A 396 -20.53 -4.52 5.99
N VAL A 397 -19.74 -3.56 6.52
CA VAL A 397 -18.69 -2.86 5.79
C VAL A 397 -17.36 -3.09 6.48
N LEU A 398 -16.41 -3.69 5.76
CA LEU A 398 -15.07 -3.93 6.27
C LEU A 398 -14.19 -2.74 5.91
N LEU A 399 -13.80 -1.98 6.93
CA LEU A 399 -12.90 -0.83 6.82
C LEU A 399 -11.85 -0.91 7.94
N SER A 400 -10.73 -0.21 7.78
CA SER A 400 -9.66 -0.17 8.79
C SER A 400 -9.15 1.26 8.96
N THR A 401 -8.41 1.51 10.04
CA THR A 401 -7.68 2.76 10.23
C THR A 401 -6.19 2.61 9.94
N ASP A 402 -5.55 3.69 9.47
CA ASP A 402 -4.10 3.90 9.40
C ASP A 402 -3.76 5.25 10.06
N GLY A 403 -2.53 5.74 9.85
CA GLY A 403 -2.04 7.00 10.38
C GLY A 403 -1.37 6.84 11.74
N PRO A 404 -0.49 7.79 12.12
CA PRO A 404 0.19 7.78 13.42
C PRO A 404 -0.79 7.75 14.60
N GLY A 405 -1.94 8.42 14.47
CA GLY A 405 -3.01 8.46 15.45
C GLY A 405 -4.06 7.35 15.31
N ARG A 406 -3.92 6.42 14.36
CA ARG A 406 -4.93 5.39 14.03
C ARG A 406 -6.34 5.96 13.82
N ASN A 407 -6.41 7.18 13.32
CA ASN A 407 -7.62 7.99 13.18
C ASN A 407 -8.04 8.19 11.71
N ILE A 408 -7.28 7.63 10.77
CA ILE A 408 -7.53 7.84 9.34
C ILE A 408 -8.27 6.63 8.80
N LEU A 409 -9.54 6.80 8.42
CA LEU A 409 -10.28 5.75 7.72
C LEU A 409 -9.69 5.54 6.34
N LYS A 410 -9.50 4.28 5.95
CA LYS A 410 -8.70 3.92 4.80
C LYS A 410 -9.49 3.08 3.80
N PHE A 411 -9.74 3.65 2.63
CA PHE A 411 -10.47 3.04 1.54
C PHE A 411 -9.49 2.57 0.46
N LYS A 412 -9.31 1.25 0.38
CA LYS A 412 -8.54 0.56 -0.66
C LYS A 412 -9.30 -0.70 -1.09
N PRO A 413 -10.53 -0.57 -1.59
CA PRO A 413 -11.33 -1.74 -1.98
C PRO A 413 -10.74 -2.43 -3.21
N PRO A 414 -11.17 -3.65 -3.59
CA PRO A 414 -10.91 -4.18 -4.92
C PRO A 414 -11.30 -3.22 -6.05
N MET A 415 -10.61 -3.28 -7.18
CA MET A 415 -10.80 -2.34 -8.31
C MET A 415 -12.19 -2.44 -8.94
N CYS A 416 -12.93 -3.55 -8.74
CA CYS A 416 -14.31 -3.70 -9.19
C CYS A 416 -15.35 -3.02 -8.26
N PHE A 417 -14.91 -2.32 -7.20
CA PHE A 417 -15.79 -1.55 -6.30
C PHE A 417 -16.63 -0.55 -7.09
N SER A 418 -17.95 -0.60 -6.93
CA SER A 418 -18.88 0.13 -7.81
C SER A 418 -19.32 1.48 -7.24
N LEU A 419 -19.95 2.30 -8.08
CA LEU A 419 -20.65 3.52 -7.66
C LEU A 419 -21.72 3.22 -6.60
N ASP A 420 -22.39 2.08 -6.71
CA ASP A 420 -23.41 1.67 -5.74
C ASP A 420 -22.77 1.32 -4.39
N ASN A 421 -21.64 0.60 -4.39
CA ASN A 421 -20.89 0.35 -3.16
C ASN A 421 -20.43 1.66 -2.50
N ALA A 422 -19.97 2.64 -3.29
CA ALA A 422 -19.60 3.95 -2.78
C ALA A 422 -20.79 4.64 -2.06
N ARG A 423 -21.99 4.63 -2.67
CA ARG A 423 -23.20 5.18 -2.03
C ARG A 423 -23.56 4.45 -0.75
N GLN A 424 -23.58 3.12 -0.79
CA GLN A 424 -23.95 2.29 0.36
C GLN A 424 -23.00 2.51 1.55
N VAL A 425 -21.69 2.51 1.28
CA VAL A 425 -20.67 2.71 2.32
C VAL A 425 -20.74 4.11 2.90
N VAL A 426 -20.87 5.15 2.08
CA VAL A 426 -20.96 6.53 2.57
C VAL A 426 -22.27 6.78 3.31
N ALA A 427 -23.40 6.20 2.88
CA ALA A 427 -24.67 6.31 3.61
C ALA A 427 -24.60 5.67 5.01
N LYS A 428 -23.93 4.51 5.13
CA LYS A 428 -23.70 3.87 6.44
C LYS A 428 -22.74 4.70 7.32
N LEU A 429 -21.67 5.24 6.72
CA LEU A 429 -20.74 6.14 7.37
C LEU A 429 -21.46 7.38 7.94
N ASP A 430 -22.27 8.05 7.11
CA ASP A 430 -23.08 9.21 7.46
C ASP A 430 -24.00 8.94 8.66
N ALA A 431 -24.77 7.84 8.60
CA ALA A 431 -25.69 7.45 9.67
C ALA A 431 -24.96 7.20 11.01
N ILE A 432 -23.80 6.54 10.98
CA ILE A 432 -23.02 6.27 12.20
C ILE A 432 -22.39 7.55 12.75
N LEU A 433 -21.89 8.43 11.88
CA LEU A 433 -21.35 9.73 12.29
C LEU A 433 -22.43 10.60 12.95
N THR A 434 -23.63 10.64 12.38
CA THR A 434 -24.78 11.34 12.99
C THR A 434 -25.14 10.75 14.37
N ASP A 435 -25.28 9.42 14.49
CA ASP A 435 -25.54 8.75 15.79
C ASP A 435 -24.44 9.07 16.84
N MET A 436 -23.18 9.07 16.40
CA MET A 436 -22.04 9.37 17.27
C MET A 436 -22.05 10.82 17.77
N GLU A 437 -22.36 11.78 16.90
CA GLU A 437 -22.46 13.20 17.27
C GLU A 437 -23.61 13.46 18.25
N GLU A 438 -24.75 12.78 18.08
CA GLU A 438 -25.88 12.86 19.00
C GLU A 438 -25.52 12.31 20.39
N LYS A 439 -24.82 11.17 20.46
CA LYS A 439 -24.33 10.57 21.73
C LYS A 439 -23.33 11.45 22.45
N VAL A 440 -22.39 12.06 21.72
CA VAL A 440 -21.41 12.99 22.31
C VAL A 440 -22.12 14.22 22.88
N ARG A 441 -23.17 14.73 22.22
CA ARG A 441 -23.99 15.85 22.72
C ARG A 441 -24.82 15.47 23.94
N SER A 442 -25.29 14.22 24.06
CA SER A 442 -26.04 13.74 25.23
C SER A 442 -25.15 13.27 26.39
N CYS A 443 -23.82 13.42 26.29
CA CYS A 443 -22.84 12.90 27.24
C CYS A 443 -22.88 11.37 27.43
N GLU A 444 -23.39 10.65 26.43
CA GLU A 444 -23.33 9.19 26.40
C GLU A 444 -21.91 8.73 26.04
N THR A 445 -21.42 7.69 26.72
CA THR A 445 -20.11 7.11 26.41
C THR A 445 -20.20 6.30 25.11
N LEU A 446 -19.27 6.52 24.17
CA LEU A 446 -19.05 5.64 23.03
C LEU A 446 -18.50 4.29 23.53
N ARG A 447 -19.39 3.39 23.97
CA ARG A 447 -19.01 2.03 24.35
C ARG A 447 -19.05 1.13 23.14
N LEU A 448 -17.92 0.49 22.84
CA LEU A 448 -17.90 -0.69 22.00
C LEU A 448 -18.61 -1.81 22.77
N GLN A 449 -19.64 -2.43 22.18
CA GLN A 449 -20.15 -3.69 22.73
C GLN A 449 -19.09 -4.77 22.47
N PRO A 450 -18.73 -5.58 23.49
CA PRO A 450 -17.74 -6.64 23.34
C PRO A 450 -18.21 -7.74 22.38
#